data_AF-A0A418PUA4-F1
#
_entry.id   AF-A0A418PUA4-F1
#
_cell.length_a   1.000
_cell.length_b   1.000
_cell.length_c   1.000
_cell.angle_alpha   90.00
_cell.angle_beta   90.00
_cell.angle_gamma   90.00
#
_symmetry.space_group_name_H-M   'P 1'
#
loop_
_entity.id
_entity.type
_entity.pdbx_description
1 polymer ?
#
loop_
_entity_poly.entity_id
_entity_poly.type
_entity_poly.pdbx_seq_one_letter_code
_entity_poly.pdbx_strand_id
1 'polypeptide(L)'
;MLTRYSIYLLIFSLFGFSCLYCSTIQKGDFSGATTITQNGNGLHGYIGYSTLKRPEGFGAGIGFYTAVWPLVEQPLAGFQIGLPGNWITPDNPDNKDIPCCPEGTIARTWAPRGPTWSSVFQTQEGGLGYWRGNRYHYGSPKFSMNGVPDCYNSEIASPGWPFFYRAEALPDDQLGIAQLSNRILVPPDGITFEGDLEGRFLGYTHMALPLTEAKPGPPPTGNQSWTLFLNSENFKGPVAFYIPEMWSRLSKEYKAIEGMGLDARPGTMGGGGAMEINTVPSFEMKDQKGDLYIKIPQLQFPVNEEGQSVLVQDVTYYSKDALFNYLLEWKKSGKAYSGKFDQVHTWKPDLNPRPLSLDQGASLNNGGEKLTGLENVLQTVTTKTNAFGLEWKGNTNISKPGRFPQYFKKVGDQRVAVSPEEVPLELREKEFAKAGSESHYINWRDGNEIVEGNFRIDKSLPYTSPTTGAWANPGPSSETSQVNLKDGSTVTYRWYKFVDQPSFQSLGWTKEEKEALQNFVEQIHRAWTIDQEYMAPPSTGKLVAIDPALIVTPPMGMEYGYVPIVVRQEKALISSR
;
A
#
# COMPACT_ATOMS: atom_id res chain seq x y z
N MET A 1 77.21 -33.01 7.72
CA MET A 1 77.67 -34.12 8.58
C MET A 1 76.43 -34.85 9.09
N LEU A 2 76.37 -36.18 8.84
CA LEU A 2 75.76 -37.23 9.67
C LEU A 2 74.32 -37.02 10.19
N THR A 3 73.28 -37.62 9.59
CA THR A 3 72.71 -38.98 9.83
C THR A 3 72.06 -39.24 11.20
N ARG A 4 70.81 -39.73 11.19
CA ARG A 4 70.27 -40.98 11.83
C ARG A 4 68.72 -41.03 11.68
N TYR A 5 68.08 -41.99 10.99
CA TYR A 5 67.71 -43.40 11.36
C TYR A 5 66.74 -43.47 12.56
N SER A 6 65.60 -44.21 12.63
CA SER A 6 65.11 -45.50 12.08
C SER A 6 63.57 -45.60 12.25
N ILE A 7 62.77 -46.16 11.31
CA ILE A 7 62.26 -47.56 11.15
C ILE A 7 61.44 -48.12 12.33
N TYR A 8 60.17 -48.49 12.07
CA TYR A 8 59.60 -49.81 12.41
C TYR A 8 58.57 -50.27 11.37
N LEU A 9 58.82 -51.48 10.87
CA LEU A 9 57.98 -52.32 10.00
C LEU A 9 57.09 -53.22 10.88
N LEU A 10 55.88 -53.57 10.43
CA LEU A 10 55.38 -54.93 10.62
C LEU A 10 54.36 -55.32 9.53
N ILE A 11 54.66 -56.47 8.93
CA ILE A 11 53.98 -57.19 7.85
C ILE A 11 53.12 -58.28 8.51
N PHE A 12 51.95 -58.63 7.96
CA PHE A 12 51.63 -60.02 7.57
C PHE A 12 50.38 -60.14 6.69
N SER A 13 50.56 -60.99 5.69
CA SER A 13 49.75 -61.30 4.51
C SER A 13 48.74 -62.44 4.77
N LEU A 14 47.69 -62.59 3.93
CA LEU A 14 47.43 -63.82 3.14
C LEU A 14 46.11 -63.78 2.32
N PHE A 15 46.19 -64.48 1.19
CA PHE A 15 45.25 -64.66 0.07
C PHE A 15 43.96 -65.45 0.39
N GLY A 16 42.90 -65.25 -0.41
CA GLY A 16 41.72 -66.13 -0.47
C GLY A 16 40.79 -65.84 -1.66
N PHE A 17 40.48 -66.87 -2.45
CA PHE A 17 39.90 -66.91 -3.81
C PHE A 17 38.35 -66.86 -3.89
N SER A 18 37.83 -66.46 -5.08
CA SER A 18 36.54 -66.84 -5.74
C SER A 18 35.20 -66.21 -5.32
N CYS A 19 34.49 -65.54 -6.24
CA CYS A 19 33.35 -66.11 -7.00
C CYS A 19 32.65 -65.05 -7.87
N LEU A 20 32.36 -65.41 -9.14
CA LEU A 20 31.47 -64.67 -10.03
C LEU A 20 30.02 -64.69 -9.50
N TYR A 21 29.33 -63.56 -9.55
CA TYR A 21 27.89 -63.53 -9.81
C TYR A 21 27.56 -62.39 -10.76
N CYS A 22 26.99 -62.77 -11.90
CA CYS A 22 26.44 -61.90 -12.93
C CYS A 22 25.21 -61.19 -12.36
N SER A 23 25.19 -59.85 -12.36
CA SER A 23 23.99 -59.06 -12.07
C SER A 23 23.52 -58.41 -13.37
N THR A 24 22.38 -58.87 -13.84
CA THR A 24 21.59 -58.30 -14.93
C THR A 24 21.32 -56.81 -14.68
N ILE A 25 21.79 -55.96 -15.59
CA ILE A 25 21.40 -54.55 -15.64
C ILE A 25 19.95 -54.49 -16.12
N GLN A 26 19.01 -54.35 -15.18
CA GLN A 26 17.70 -53.80 -15.52
C GLN A 26 17.91 -52.33 -15.88
N LYS A 27 17.58 -51.96 -17.13
CA LYS A 27 17.31 -50.56 -17.50
C LYS A 27 16.15 -50.08 -16.62
N GLY A 28 16.49 -49.37 -15.55
CA GLY A 28 15.52 -48.57 -14.82
C GLY A 28 15.00 -47.50 -15.76
N ASP A 29 13.68 -47.43 -15.88
CA ASP A 29 12.96 -46.33 -16.50
C ASP A 29 13.44 -45.01 -15.87
N PHE A 30 14.09 -44.17 -16.66
CA PHE A 30 14.32 -42.77 -16.31
C PHE A 30 12.98 -42.03 -16.43
N SER A 31 12.05 -42.26 -15.50
CA SER A 31 10.99 -41.30 -15.22
C SER A 31 11.60 -40.17 -14.40
N GLY A 32 12.31 -39.27 -15.09
CA GLY A 32 12.83 -38.05 -14.48
C GLY A 32 11.66 -37.20 -14.01
N ALA A 33 11.28 -37.33 -12.73
CA ALA A 33 10.22 -36.55 -12.13
C ALA A 33 10.53 -35.06 -12.32
N THR A 34 9.75 -34.39 -13.16
CA THR A 34 9.95 -32.98 -13.45
C THR A 34 9.59 -32.19 -12.20
N THR A 35 10.60 -31.59 -11.57
CA THR A 35 10.41 -30.88 -10.29
C THR A 35 9.81 -29.51 -10.59
N ILE A 36 8.64 -29.23 -10.01
CA ILE A 36 8.00 -27.91 -10.05
C ILE A 36 8.26 -27.21 -8.71
N THR A 37 8.86 -26.03 -8.77
CA THR A 37 9.17 -25.22 -7.58
C THR A 37 8.19 -24.06 -7.46
N GLN A 38 7.74 -23.75 -6.25
CA GLN A 38 6.92 -22.58 -5.97
C GLN A 38 7.78 -21.45 -5.40
N ASN A 39 7.61 -20.23 -5.94
CA ASN A 39 8.35 -19.04 -5.53
C ASN A 39 7.39 -17.88 -5.18
N GLY A 40 7.91 -16.81 -4.56
CA GLY A 40 7.14 -15.61 -4.19
C GLY A 40 7.40 -14.37 -5.07
N ASN A 41 8.37 -14.43 -5.97
CA ASN A 41 8.89 -13.31 -6.77
C ASN A 41 8.64 -13.53 -8.28
N GLY A 42 7.46 -14.04 -8.62
CA GLY A 42 7.02 -14.34 -9.97
C GLY A 42 6.73 -13.13 -10.86
N LEU A 43 6.59 -11.95 -10.28
CA LEU A 43 6.49 -10.68 -11.00
C LEU A 43 6.82 -9.56 -10.02
N HIS A 44 7.63 -8.61 -10.46
CA HIS A 44 8.02 -7.43 -9.68
C HIS A 44 8.21 -6.22 -10.62
N GLY A 45 8.02 -5.01 -10.10
CA GLY A 45 8.30 -3.76 -10.80
C GLY A 45 7.13 -2.79 -10.84
N TYR A 46 7.09 -1.91 -11.85
CA TYR A 46 6.16 -0.79 -11.92
C TYR A 46 5.45 -0.68 -13.27
N ILE A 47 4.17 -0.34 -13.21
CA ILE A 47 3.36 0.14 -14.33
C ILE A 47 2.91 1.54 -13.97
N GLY A 48 3.40 2.57 -14.66
CA GLY A 48 3.14 3.95 -14.22
C GLY A 48 3.26 5.00 -15.31
N TYR A 49 3.04 6.24 -14.88
CA TYR A 49 3.12 7.44 -15.70
C TYR A 49 4.03 8.47 -15.03
N SER A 50 4.46 9.46 -15.79
CA SER A 50 5.06 10.68 -15.28
C SER A 50 4.21 11.91 -15.54
N THR A 51 4.44 12.92 -14.73
CA THR A 51 3.89 14.27 -14.91
C THR A 51 5.03 15.27 -15.04
N LEU A 52 4.74 16.41 -15.67
CA LEU A 52 5.64 17.54 -15.59
C LEU A 52 5.80 17.99 -14.12
N LYS A 53 6.92 18.63 -13.81
CA LYS A 53 7.10 19.27 -12.50
C LYS A 53 5.94 20.26 -12.28
N ARG A 54 5.24 20.12 -11.16
CA ARG A 54 4.17 21.05 -10.81
C ARG A 54 4.69 22.49 -10.69
N PRO A 55 3.89 23.50 -11.04
CA PRO A 55 4.22 24.89 -10.76
C PRO A 55 4.41 25.15 -9.26
N GLU A 56 5.14 26.23 -8.95
CA GLU A 56 5.26 26.72 -7.58
C GLU A 56 3.87 27.09 -7.02
N GLY A 57 3.65 26.87 -5.72
CA GLY A 57 2.37 27.14 -5.06
C GLY A 57 1.34 26.00 -5.12
N PHE A 58 1.46 25.02 -6.03
CA PHE A 58 0.50 23.91 -6.20
C PHE A 58 0.87 22.63 -5.44
N GLY A 59 1.52 22.74 -4.27
CA GLY A 59 1.90 21.59 -3.46
C GLY A 59 1.06 21.41 -2.19
N ALA A 60 -0.08 22.08 -2.07
CA ALA A 60 -0.93 22.00 -0.88
C ALA A 60 -1.90 20.81 -0.91
N GLY A 61 -2.18 20.27 -2.10
CA GLY A 61 -2.95 19.05 -2.23
C GLY A 61 -2.70 18.33 -3.54
N ILE A 62 -2.99 17.03 -3.55
CA ILE A 62 -2.73 16.13 -4.67
C ILE A 62 -3.82 15.06 -4.69
N GLY A 63 -4.49 14.90 -5.82
CA GLY A 63 -5.54 13.90 -5.98
C GLY A 63 -5.77 13.45 -7.40
N PHE A 64 -6.49 12.34 -7.55
CA PHE A 64 -6.84 11.73 -8.83
C PHE A 64 -7.98 10.73 -8.64
N TYR A 65 -8.44 10.19 -9.76
CA TYR A 65 -9.34 9.04 -9.79
C TYR A 65 -8.56 7.81 -10.23
N THR A 66 -8.69 6.73 -9.47
CA THR A 66 -8.05 5.44 -9.75
C THR A 66 -9.13 4.37 -9.94
N ALA A 67 -8.93 3.47 -10.88
CA ALA A 67 -9.85 2.38 -11.12
C ALA A 67 -9.79 1.36 -9.97
N VAL A 68 -10.96 0.89 -9.54
CA VAL A 68 -11.13 -0.26 -8.65
C VAL A 68 -11.50 -1.43 -9.55
N TRP A 69 -10.95 -2.63 -9.34
CA TRP A 69 -11.41 -3.87 -9.98
C TRP A 69 -10.75 -5.09 -9.31
N PRO A 70 -11.33 -6.30 -9.43
CA PRO A 70 -10.66 -7.52 -9.04
C PRO A 70 -9.50 -7.85 -10.01
N LEU A 71 -8.26 -7.63 -9.57
CA LEU A 71 -7.05 -7.94 -10.35
C LEU A 71 -6.81 -9.46 -10.48
N VAL A 72 -7.32 -10.23 -9.53
CA VAL A 72 -7.25 -11.70 -9.49
C VAL A 72 -8.65 -12.25 -9.28
N GLU A 73 -8.93 -13.41 -9.87
CA GLU A 73 -10.25 -14.06 -9.81
C GLU A 73 -10.64 -14.47 -8.37
N GLN A 74 -9.65 -14.78 -7.54
CA GLN A 74 -9.85 -15.11 -6.13
C GLN A 74 -8.65 -14.61 -5.30
N PRO A 75 -8.83 -14.38 -3.99
CA PRO A 75 -7.72 -14.11 -3.08
C PRO A 75 -6.63 -15.16 -3.11
N LEU A 76 -5.37 -14.74 -3.21
CA LEU A 76 -4.21 -15.63 -3.27
C LEU A 76 -3.28 -15.43 -2.08
N ALA A 77 -2.70 -16.53 -1.61
CA ALA A 77 -1.62 -16.53 -0.63
C ALA A 77 -0.38 -15.84 -1.21
N GLY A 78 0.31 -15.05 -0.38
CA GLY A 78 1.56 -14.38 -0.75
C GLY A 78 1.44 -13.23 -1.73
N PHE A 79 0.23 -12.87 -2.17
CA PHE A 79 0.01 -11.87 -3.22
C PHE A 79 0.03 -10.45 -2.69
N GLN A 80 0.85 -9.59 -3.33
CA GLN A 80 0.98 -8.18 -3.01
C GLN A 80 1.20 -7.31 -4.24
N ILE A 81 0.21 -6.48 -4.55
CA ILE A 81 0.27 -5.46 -5.61
C ILE A 81 -0.51 -4.23 -5.14
N GLY A 82 0.14 -3.08 -5.14
CA GLY A 82 -0.52 -1.78 -5.04
C GLY A 82 -1.11 -1.41 -6.39
N LEU A 83 -2.42 -1.15 -6.44
CA LEU A 83 -3.07 -0.59 -7.62
C LEU A 83 -2.59 0.86 -7.84
N PRO A 84 -2.86 1.46 -9.02
CA PRO A 84 -2.32 2.77 -9.36
C PRO A 84 -2.55 3.81 -8.26
N GLY A 85 -1.44 4.28 -7.68
CA GLY A 85 -1.38 5.23 -6.58
C GLY A 85 -0.21 6.19 -6.70
N ASN A 86 0.18 6.81 -5.58
CA ASN A 86 1.27 7.77 -5.52
C ASN A 86 2.03 7.71 -4.19
N TRP A 87 3.22 8.31 -4.18
CA TRP A 87 3.97 8.63 -2.96
C TRP A 87 4.08 10.14 -2.86
N ILE A 88 3.40 10.74 -1.89
CA ILE A 88 3.55 12.17 -1.59
C ILE A 88 4.68 12.33 -0.60
N THR A 89 5.74 13.02 -1.02
CA THR A 89 6.91 13.31 -0.19
C THR A 89 7.08 14.82 -0.02
N PRO A 90 7.81 15.30 1.02
CA PRO A 90 8.03 16.72 1.20
C PRO A 90 8.99 17.28 0.15
N ASP A 91 8.56 18.36 -0.51
CA ASP A 91 9.33 19.03 -1.56
C ASP A 91 10.42 19.92 -0.94
N ASN A 92 11.66 19.44 -0.95
CA ASN A 92 12.84 20.13 -0.45
C ASN A 92 13.87 20.33 -1.58
N PRO A 93 13.55 21.14 -2.60
CA PRO A 93 14.38 21.25 -3.80
C PRO A 93 15.76 21.86 -3.51
N ASP A 94 15.88 22.65 -2.45
CA ASP A 94 17.11 23.35 -2.07
C ASP A 94 18.07 22.48 -1.25
N ASN A 95 17.60 21.38 -0.64
CA ASN A 95 18.46 20.45 0.06
C ASN A 95 19.20 19.56 -0.97
N LYS A 96 20.52 19.61 -0.98
CA LYS A 96 21.37 18.84 -1.91
C LYS A 96 22.22 17.78 -1.24
N ASP A 97 22.38 17.85 0.07
CA ASP A 97 23.45 17.15 0.78
C ASP A 97 23.07 16.69 2.20
N ILE A 98 22.07 17.32 2.84
CA ILE A 98 21.61 16.91 4.18
C ILE A 98 20.83 15.59 4.04
N PRO A 99 21.30 14.48 4.65
CA PRO A 99 20.57 13.23 4.65
C PRO A 99 19.33 13.37 5.54
N CYS A 100 18.14 13.44 4.95
CA CYS A 100 16.89 13.54 5.70
C CYS A 100 16.67 12.31 6.61
N CYS A 101 17.24 11.17 6.24
CA CYS A 101 17.27 9.97 7.07
C CYS A 101 18.61 9.84 7.81
N PRO A 102 18.64 10.04 9.14
CA PRO A 102 19.83 9.83 9.94
C PRO A 102 20.23 8.33 9.96
N GLU A 103 21.52 8.07 10.18
CA GLU A 103 22.03 6.70 10.34
C GLU A 103 21.30 5.96 11.47
N GLY A 104 21.10 4.64 11.28
CA GLY A 104 20.35 3.80 12.22
C GLY A 104 18.84 3.75 11.97
N THR A 105 18.30 4.56 11.04
CA THR A 105 16.92 4.37 10.55
C THR A 105 16.81 3.15 9.64
N ILE A 106 15.62 2.55 9.55
CA ILE A 106 15.35 1.40 8.67
C ILE A 106 15.71 1.70 7.22
N ALA A 107 15.37 2.89 6.72
CA ALA A 107 15.72 3.28 5.36
C ALA A 107 17.23 3.16 5.08
N ARG A 108 18.10 3.38 6.09
CA ARG A 108 19.56 3.34 5.95
C ARG A 108 20.15 1.93 5.87
N THR A 109 19.34 0.88 6.02
CA THR A 109 19.78 -0.50 5.74
C THR A 109 19.62 -0.89 4.27
N TRP A 110 18.91 -0.08 3.48
CA TRP A 110 18.62 -0.37 2.07
C TRP A 110 19.74 0.10 1.13
N ALA A 111 19.64 -0.32 -0.15
CA ALA A 111 20.49 0.21 -1.22
C ALA A 111 20.56 1.76 -1.15
N PRO A 112 21.76 2.37 -1.23
CA PRO A 112 21.93 3.80 -0.97
C PRO A 112 20.99 4.69 -1.80
N ARG A 113 20.27 5.58 -1.11
CA ARG A 113 19.39 6.61 -1.72
C ARG A 113 19.89 8.03 -1.49
N GLY A 114 21.20 8.15 -1.24
CA GLY A 114 21.87 9.41 -0.93
C GLY A 114 22.07 10.34 -2.14
N PRO A 115 22.58 11.55 -1.91
CA PRO A 115 23.07 12.05 -0.61
C PRO A 115 21.95 12.42 0.37
N THR A 116 20.75 12.79 -0.11
CA THR A 116 19.69 13.36 0.73
C THR A 116 18.74 12.33 1.35
N TRP A 117 18.60 11.12 0.79
CA TRP A 117 17.60 10.13 1.25
C TRP A 117 16.15 10.63 1.24
N SER A 118 15.85 11.72 0.53
CA SER A 118 14.56 12.41 0.58
C SER A 118 13.39 11.57 0.06
N SER A 119 13.65 10.59 -0.80
CA SER A 119 12.63 9.71 -1.37
C SER A 119 12.03 8.71 -0.39
N VAL A 120 12.67 8.52 0.77
CA VAL A 120 12.26 7.57 1.82
C VAL A 120 12.17 8.24 3.19
N PHE A 121 12.34 9.56 3.25
CA PHE A 121 12.25 10.32 4.50
C PHE A 121 10.83 10.32 5.06
N GLN A 122 9.88 10.79 4.25
CA GLN A 122 8.46 10.83 4.59
C GLN A 122 7.64 10.53 3.34
N THR A 123 6.65 9.67 3.49
CA THR A 123 5.73 9.30 2.41
C THR A 123 4.29 9.29 2.91
N GLN A 124 3.37 9.79 2.10
CA GLN A 124 1.98 9.31 2.09
C GLN A 124 1.86 8.39 0.88
N GLU A 125 1.61 7.12 1.13
CA GLU A 125 1.69 6.03 0.14
C GLU A 125 0.45 5.14 0.15
N GLY A 126 -0.59 5.59 0.85
CA GLY A 126 -1.90 4.98 0.85
C GLY A 126 -2.54 4.93 -0.53
N GLY A 127 -3.43 3.96 -0.72
CA GLY A 127 -4.09 3.74 -1.98
C GLY A 127 -4.82 2.42 -2.02
N LEU A 128 -5.30 2.08 -3.21
CA LEU A 128 -5.90 0.79 -3.50
C LEU A 128 -4.81 -0.28 -3.62
N GLY A 129 -5.05 -1.47 -3.09
CA GLY A 129 -4.12 -2.56 -3.28
C GLY A 129 -4.57 -3.89 -2.70
N TYR A 130 -3.74 -4.87 -2.97
CA TYR A 130 -3.73 -6.18 -2.37
C TYR A 130 -2.48 -6.25 -1.51
N TRP A 131 -2.64 -6.36 -0.20
CA TRP A 131 -1.49 -6.49 0.69
C TRP A 131 -1.41 -7.91 1.21
N ARG A 132 -0.22 -8.50 1.09
CA ARG A 132 0.05 -9.86 1.57
C ARG A 132 -0.32 -10.02 3.05
N GLY A 133 -0.20 -8.93 3.80
CA GLY A 133 -0.51 -8.91 5.22
C GLY A 133 -1.92 -8.65 5.64
N ASN A 134 -2.82 -8.33 4.72
CA ASN A 134 -4.23 -8.33 5.07
C ASN A 134 -4.61 -9.69 5.69
N ARG A 135 -5.49 -9.64 6.68
CA ARG A 135 -6.03 -10.81 7.38
C ARG A 135 -7.33 -11.27 6.73
N TYR A 136 -8.08 -10.34 6.13
CA TYR A 136 -9.42 -10.58 5.60
C TYR A 136 -9.48 -10.24 4.11
N HIS A 137 -9.18 -11.22 3.25
CA HIS A 137 -9.24 -11.06 1.79
C HIS A 137 -10.59 -11.49 1.22
N TYR A 138 -11.07 -10.79 0.17
CA TYR A 138 -12.40 -11.05 -0.42
C TYR A 138 -12.49 -10.86 -1.94
N GLY A 139 -11.33 -10.78 -2.60
CA GLY A 139 -11.17 -10.81 -4.06
C GLY A 139 -10.91 -9.44 -4.68
N SER A 140 -11.55 -8.42 -4.12
CA SER A 140 -11.37 -7.02 -4.55
C SER A 140 -10.24 -6.34 -3.76
N PRO A 141 -9.63 -5.27 -4.31
CA PRO A 141 -8.64 -4.49 -3.59
C PRO A 141 -9.28 -3.79 -2.39
N LYS A 142 -8.44 -3.35 -1.46
CA LYS A 142 -8.83 -2.48 -0.35
C LYS A 142 -8.13 -1.15 -0.46
N PHE A 143 -8.72 -0.12 0.14
CA PHE A 143 -8.05 1.18 0.30
C PHE A 143 -7.47 1.31 1.70
N SER A 144 -6.21 1.76 1.80
CA SER A 144 -5.53 2.04 3.08
C SER A 144 -4.88 3.42 3.06
N MET A 145 -4.85 4.12 4.20
CA MET A 145 -4.29 5.46 4.35
C MET A 145 -2.85 5.39 4.89
N ASN A 146 -2.00 4.67 4.15
CA ASN A 146 -0.62 4.40 4.54
C ASN A 146 0.25 5.68 4.52
N GLY A 147 1.07 5.84 5.55
CA GLY A 147 2.10 6.87 5.63
C GLY A 147 3.27 6.47 6.50
N VAL A 148 4.43 7.02 6.16
CA VAL A 148 5.72 6.79 6.80
C VAL A 148 6.28 8.15 7.22
N PRO A 149 6.40 8.44 8.52
CA PRO A 149 6.84 9.76 8.99
C PRO A 149 8.35 9.89 9.26
N ASP A 150 9.07 8.79 9.35
CA ASP A 150 10.41 8.77 9.93
C ASP A 150 11.30 7.67 9.36
N CYS A 151 11.50 7.67 8.05
CA CYS A 151 12.47 6.78 7.39
C CYS A 151 12.19 5.30 7.63
N TYR A 152 10.90 4.92 7.57
CA TYR A 152 10.38 3.56 7.77
C TYR A 152 10.64 2.97 9.17
N ASN A 153 11.04 3.78 10.16
CA ASN A 153 11.10 3.32 11.54
C ASN A 153 9.69 2.98 12.05
N SER A 154 8.72 3.81 11.69
CA SER A 154 7.30 3.56 11.91
C SER A 154 6.48 3.67 10.64
N GLU A 155 5.36 2.96 10.62
CA GLU A 155 4.49 2.81 9.46
C GLU A 155 3.05 2.85 9.99
N ILE A 156 2.21 3.76 9.47
CA ILE A 156 0.86 4.04 9.99
C ILE A 156 -0.15 3.95 8.84
N ALA A 157 -1.25 3.21 9.00
CA ALA A 157 -2.19 2.92 7.89
C ALA A 157 -3.63 3.42 8.08
N SER A 158 -4.06 3.61 9.32
CA SER A 158 -5.41 4.08 9.67
C SER A 158 -5.40 4.67 11.09
N PRO A 159 -6.47 5.38 11.52
CA PRO A 159 -6.55 5.94 12.87
C PRO A 159 -6.28 4.88 13.95
N GLY A 160 -5.07 4.93 14.53
CA GLY A 160 -4.63 4.05 15.60
C GLY A 160 -3.79 2.83 15.21
N TRP A 161 -3.62 2.54 13.91
CA TRP A 161 -3.08 1.26 13.48
C TRP A 161 -1.83 1.37 12.60
N PRO A 162 -0.88 0.42 12.74
CA PRO A 162 0.26 0.34 11.85
C PRO A 162 -0.18 -0.20 10.49
N PHE A 163 0.77 -0.37 9.57
CA PHE A 163 0.53 -1.20 8.40
C PHE A 163 0.13 -2.63 8.80
N PHE A 164 -0.34 -3.38 7.81
CA PHE A 164 -0.99 -4.69 7.91
C PHE A 164 -0.17 -5.84 8.56
N TYR A 165 1.01 -5.57 9.12
CA TYR A 165 1.90 -6.55 9.71
C TYR A 165 1.80 -6.71 11.23
N ARG A 166 0.99 -5.91 11.94
CA ARG A 166 0.74 -6.12 13.37
C ARG A 166 -0.76 -6.19 13.65
N ALA A 167 -1.14 -7.00 14.63
CA ALA A 167 -2.53 -7.12 15.07
C ALA A 167 -2.84 -6.05 16.12
N GLU A 168 -1.82 -5.59 16.83
CA GLU A 168 -1.90 -4.60 17.87
C GLU A 168 -1.94 -3.19 17.27
N ALA A 169 -2.69 -2.30 17.90
CA ALA A 169 -2.63 -0.87 17.63
C ALA A 169 -1.21 -0.32 17.85
N LEU A 170 -0.95 0.86 17.27
CA LEU A 170 0.29 1.58 17.51
C LEU A 170 0.44 1.94 18.99
N PRO A 171 1.67 1.94 19.52
CA PRO A 171 1.98 2.54 20.82
C PRO A 171 1.51 4.01 20.89
N ASP A 172 1.18 4.48 22.09
CA ASP A 172 0.61 5.82 22.32
C ASP A 172 1.44 6.96 21.72
N ASP A 173 2.78 6.84 21.75
CA ASP A 173 3.74 7.80 21.21
C ASP A 173 3.95 7.70 19.68
N GLN A 174 3.34 6.72 19.03
CA GLN A 174 3.40 6.51 17.58
C GLN A 174 2.07 6.76 16.87
N LEU A 175 0.98 7.03 17.60
CA LEU A 175 -0.29 7.42 17.01
C LEU A 175 -0.15 8.74 16.24
N GLY A 176 -0.64 8.80 14.99
CA GLY A 176 -0.40 9.97 14.13
C GLY A 176 -1.52 10.33 13.14
N ILE A 177 -2.59 9.53 13.07
CA ILE A 177 -3.77 9.83 12.24
C ILE A 177 -4.97 10.05 13.15
N ALA A 178 -5.65 11.18 13.03
CA ALA A 178 -6.94 11.45 13.67
C ALA A 178 -8.07 11.33 12.63
N GLN A 179 -9.12 10.61 12.98
CA GLN A 179 -10.31 10.55 12.14
C GLN A 179 -11.07 11.87 12.24
N LEU A 180 -11.48 12.39 11.07
CA LEU A 180 -12.25 13.62 10.95
C LEU A 180 -13.72 13.34 10.60
N SER A 181 -14.01 12.29 9.85
CA SER A 181 -15.37 11.96 9.51
C SER A 181 -16.12 11.34 10.69
N ASN A 182 -17.35 11.81 10.89
CA ASN A 182 -18.35 11.17 11.74
C ASN A 182 -19.28 10.22 10.95
N ARG A 183 -18.95 9.87 9.70
CA ARG A 183 -19.84 9.10 8.81
C ARG A 183 -19.24 7.82 8.23
N ILE A 184 -17.96 7.56 8.45
CA ILE A 184 -17.30 6.37 7.91
C ILE A 184 -16.39 5.72 8.96
N LEU A 185 -16.32 4.39 8.93
CA LEU A 185 -15.35 3.60 9.67
C LEU A 185 -14.09 3.38 8.83
N VAL A 186 -12.92 3.51 9.45
CA VAL A 186 -11.62 3.21 8.81
C VAL A 186 -10.98 2.00 9.49
N PRO A 187 -11.25 0.77 9.01
CA PRO A 187 -10.74 -0.45 9.63
C PRO A 187 -9.22 -0.64 9.36
N PRO A 188 -8.48 -1.28 10.28
CA PRO A 188 -7.05 -1.55 10.12
C PRO A 188 -6.73 -2.42 8.90
N ASP A 189 -7.61 -3.35 8.55
CA ASP A 189 -7.40 -4.19 7.37
C ASP A 189 -7.76 -3.48 6.05
N GLY A 190 -8.21 -2.23 6.08
CA GLY A 190 -8.51 -1.42 4.89
C GLY A 190 -9.99 -1.37 4.50
N ILE A 191 -10.37 -0.28 3.83
CA ILE A 191 -11.73 0.02 3.36
C ILE A 191 -12.10 -0.93 2.22
N THR A 192 -13.29 -1.54 2.33
CA THR A 192 -13.87 -2.47 1.37
C THR A 192 -14.85 -1.77 0.43
N PHE A 193 -15.14 -2.40 -0.71
CA PHE A 193 -16.04 -1.91 -1.75
C PHE A 193 -17.14 -2.93 -2.03
N GLU A 194 -18.27 -2.45 -2.56
CA GLU A 194 -19.40 -3.29 -2.96
C GLU A 194 -19.92 -2.90 -4.34
N GLY A 195 -20.57 -3.86 -5.00
CA GLY A 195 -21.23 -3.69 -6.28
C GLY A 195 -20.37 -4.16 -7.46
N ASP A 196 -20.74 -3.67 -8.63
CA ASP A 196 -19.97 -3.86 -9.86
C ASP A 196 -18.73 -2.95 -9.80
N LEU A 197 -17.56 -3.58 -9.71
CA LEU A 197 -16.30 -2.87 -9.60
C LEU A 197 -15.64 -2.65 -10.95
N GLU A 198 -16.06 -3.26 -12.06
CA GLU A 198 -15.31 -3.40 -13.33
C GLU A 198 -14.77 -2.07 -13.92
N GLY A 199 -13.64 -1.58 -13.39
CA GLY A 199 -13.02 -0.32 -13.79
C GLY A 199 -13.76 0.94 -13.32
N ARG A 200 -14.62 0.84 -12.29
CA ARG A 200 -15.23 2.04 -11.67
C ARG A 200 -14.18 2.79 -10.85
N PHE A 201 -14.36 4.10 -10.72
CA PHE A 201 -13.35 4.96 -10.11
C PHE A 201 -13.62 5.26 -8.65
N LEU A 202 -12.56 5.25 -7.84
CA LEU A 202 -12.50 5.94 -6.57
C LEU A 202 -11.72 7.24 -6.77
N GLY A 203 -12.31 8.38 -6.42
CA GLY A 203 -11.58 9.63 -6.29
C GLY A 203 -10.96 9.69 -4.91
N TYR A 204 -9.67 10.03 -4.84
CA TYR A 204 -9.07 10.39 -3.56
C TYR A 204 -8.07 11.54 -3.69
N THR A 205 -8.05 12.40 -2.69
CA THR A 205 -7.15 13.56 -2.61
C THR A 205 -6.59 13.66 -1.22
N HIS A 206 -5.28 13.90 -1.12
CA HIS A 206 -4.66 14.38 0.10
C HIS A 206 -4.52 15.90 0.00
N MET A 207 -5.19 16.63 0.89
CA MET A 207 -5.18 18.09 0.96
C MET A 207 -4.68 18.53 2.33
N ALA A 208 -3.63 19.34 2.39
CA ALA A 208 -3.21 19.99 3.61
C ALA A 208 -4.30 20.97 4.07
N LEU A 209 -4.74 20.85 5.32
CA LEU A 209 -5.68 21.75 5.98
C LEU A 209 -5.08 22.32 7.27
N PRO A 210 -5.39 23.57 7.65
CA PRO A 210 -4.89 24.20 8.88
C PRO A 210 -5.77 23.83 10.09
N LEU A 211 -5.98 22.53 10.32
CA LEU A 211 -6.83 22.06 11.43
C LEU A 211 -6.18 22.39 12.78
N THR A 212 -4.86 22.20 12.86
CA THR A 212 -4.06 22.54 14.05
C THR A 212 -3.30 23.86 13.85
N GLU A 213 -2.78 24.43 14.94
CA GLU A 213 -1.91 25.61 14.88
C GLU A 213 -0.44 25.22 14.72
N ALA A 214 0.36 26.09 14.10
CA ALA A 214 1.80 25.91 14.06
C ALA A 214 2.41 26.17 15.45
N LYS A 215 3.42 25.39 15.82
CA LYS A 215 4.07 25.44 17.13
C LYS A 215 5.55 25.76 16.99
N PRO A 216 6.12 26.63 17.85
CA PRO A 216 7.54 26.97 17.80
C PRO A 216 8.46 25.83 18.26
N GLY A 217 7.92 24.79 18.92
CA GLY A 217 8.65 23.59 19.31
C GLY A 217 9.07 23.54 20.79
N PRO A 218 9.93 22.56 21.18
CA PRO A 218 10.73 21.68 20.32
C PRO A 218 10.08 20.30 19.98
N PRO A 219 10.12 19.83 18.72
CA PRO A 219 10.62 20.52 17.54
C PRO A 219 9.58 21.50 16.95
N PRO A 220 10.01 22.55 16.21
CA PRO A 220 9.08 23.38 15.45
C PRO A 220 8.18 22.49 14.59
N THR A 221 6.87 22.75 14.61
CA THR A 221 5.87 21.95 13.90
C THR A 221 4.95 22.87 13.13
N GLY A 222 4.80 22.64 11.83
CA GLY A 222 3.89 23.39 10.98
C GLY A 222 2.41 23.03 11.21
N ASN A 223 1.53 23.65 10.43
CA ASN A 223 0.08 23.48 10.55
C ASN A 223 -0.55 22.70 9.39
N GLN A 224 0.24 21.94 8.64
CA GLN A 224 -0.29 21.19 7.50
C GLN A 224 -0.83 19.82 7.94
N SER A 225 -2.10 19.80 8.34
CA SER A 225 -2.85 18.57 8.59
C SER A 225 -3.26 17.94 7.25
N TRP A 226 -2.42 17.04 6.71
CA TRP A 226 -2.71 16.37 5.46
C TRP A 226 -3.93 15.45 5.59
N THR A 227 -5.01 15.84 4.94
CA THR A 227 -6.35 15.27 5.11
C THR A 227 -6.73 14.48 3.87
N LEU A 228 -7.14 13.22 4.06
CA LEU A 228 -7.69 12.38 3.01
C LEU A 228 -9.14 12.77 2.74
N PHE A 229 -9.46 13.06 1.49
CA PHE A 229 -10.81 13.15 0.95
C PHE A 229 -11.06 11.95 0.03
N LEU A 230 -12.24 11.35 0.15
CA LEU A 230 -12.73 10.33 -0.78
C LEU A 230 -13.92 10.88 -1.57
N ASN A 231 -14.06 10.42 -2.82
CA ASN A 231 -15.23 10.61 -3.66
C ASN A 231 -15.66 9.25 -4.23
N SER A 232 -16.70 8.67 -3.64
CA SER A 232 -17.36 7.44 -4.07
C SER A 232 -18.85 7.71 -4.33
N GLU A 233 -19.56 6.70 -4.82
CA GLU A 233 -21.01 6.80 -5.10
C GLU A 233 -21.82 7.13 -3.83
N ASN A 234 -21.43 6.55 -2.69
CA ASN A 234 -22.18 6.59 -1.43
C ASN A 234 -21.45 7.32 -0.28
N PHE A 235 -20.26 7.88 -0.51
CA PHE A 235 -19.53 8.71 0.46
C PHE A 235 -18.67 9.75 -0.26
N LYS A 236 -18.80 11.02 0.13
CA LYS A 236 -17.98 12.11 -0.36
C LYS A 236 -17.53 12.99 0.80
N GLY A 237 -16.25 13.33 0.86
CA GLY A 237 -15.74 14.25 1.87
C GLY A 237 -14.51 13.74 2.61
N PRO A 238 -14.10 14.44 3.68
CA PRO A 238 -12.91 14.08 4.41
C PRO A 238 -13.12 12.83 5.26
N VAL A 239 -12.05 12.06 5.42
CA VAL A 239 -12.03 10.82 6.22
C VAL A 239 -11.24 11.04 7.50
N ALA A 240 -9.95 11.33 7.37
CA ALA A 240 -8.99 11.46 8.46
C ALA A 240 -7.81 12.31 8.01
N PHE A 241 -6.98 12.75 8.96
CA PHE A 241 -5.77 13.51 8.66
C PHE A 241 -4.58 13.04 9.47
N TYR A 242 -3.39 13.21 8.89
CA TYR A 242 -2.13 13.10 9.59
C TYR A 242 -1.92 14.33 10.46
N ILE A 243 -1.73 14.12 11.76
CA ILE A 243 -1.47 15.19 12.73
C ILE A 243 -0.05 15.73 12.46
N PRO A 244 0.17 17.05 12.35
CA PRO A 244 1.48 17.61 11.98
C PRO A 244 2.65 17.13 12.84
N GLU A 245 2.45 16.95 14.15
CA GLU A 245 3.48 16.43 15.07
C GLU A 245 4.00 15.04 14.66
N MET A 246 3.21 14.23 13.94
CA MET A 246 3.68 12.96 13.37
C MET A 246 4.86 13.18 12.43
N TRP A 247 4.82 14.21 11.58
CA TRP A 247 5.87 14.50 10.61
C TRP A 247 7.08 15.19 11.25
N SER A 248 6.88 16.04 12.25
CA SER A 248 8.00 16.77 12.86
C SER A 248 8.77 15.92 13.88
N ARG A 249 8.21 14.83 14.41
CA ARG A 249 8.79 14.09 15.54
C ARG A 249 10.25 13.67 15.38
N LEU A 250 10.69 13.22 14.20
CA LEU A 250 12.07 12.78 13.97
C LEU A 250 13.06 13.94 14.19
N SER A 251 12.64 15.17 13.91
CA SER A 251 13.48 16.36 14.08
C SER A 251 13.76 16.71 15.54
N LYS A 252 13.01 16.14 16.49
CA LYS A 252 13.29 16.25 17.94
C LYS A 252 14.68 15.69 18.27
N GLU A 253 15.04 14.57 17.65
CA GLU A 253 16.32 13.88 17.85
C GLU A 253 17.33 14.25 16.76
N TYR A 254 16.86 14.61 15.57
CA TYR A 254 17.70 14.99 14.44
C TYR A 254 17.38 16.40 13.93
N LYS A 255 17.90 17.43 14.61
CA LYS A 255 17.56 18.85 14.32
C LYS A 255 17.88 19.34 12.91
N ALA A 256 18.77 18.66 12.18
CA ALA A 256 19.18 19.04 10.84
C ALA A 256 18.03 19.04 9.81
N ILE A 257 16.91 18.35 10.12
CA ILE A 257 15.73 18.25 9.26
C ILE A 257 14.54 19.09 9.75
N GLU A 258 14.72 19.97 10.74
CA GLU A 258 13.67 20.88 11.18
C GLU A 258 13.11 21.68 10.00
N GLY A 259 11.77 21.70 9.89
CA GLY A 259 11.07 22.37 8.79
C GLY A 259 11.23 21.71 7.41
N MET A 260 11.79 20.51 7.31
CA MET A 260 11.85 19.74 6.04
C MET A 260 10.68 18.76 5.87
N GLY A 261 9.86 18.55 6.91
CA GLY A 261 8.77 17.59 6.91
C GLY A 261 7.49 18.07 6.23
N LEU A 262 6.55 17.14 6.01
CA LEU A 262 5.22 17.39 5.43
C LEU A 262 4.33 18.27 6.32
N ASP A 263 4.65 18.45 7.60
CA ASP A 263 3.99 19.43 8.47
C ASP A 263 4.21 20.88 7.99
N ALA A 264 5.31 21.16 7.28
CA ALA A 264 5.70 22.50 6.86
C ALA A 264 5.92 22.65 5.34
N ARG A 265 6.39 21.59 4.66
CA ARG A 265 6.75 21.63 3.23
C ARG A 265 5.58 21.26 2.32
N PRO A 266 5.50 21.85 1.11
CA PRO A 266 4.57 21.39 0.09
C PRO A 266 4.84 19.93 -0.30
N GLY A 267 3.81 19.20 -0.71
CA GLY A 267 3.93 17.83 -1.20
C GLY A 267 4.38 17.74 -2.67
N THR A 268 5.00 16.63 -3.04
CA THR A 268 5.32 16.27 -4.43
C THR A 268 5.13 14.77 -4.66
N MET A 269 4.77 14.38 -5.88
CA MET A 269 4.62 12.96 -6.30
C MET A 269 5.89 12.40 -6.97
N GLY A 270 7.05 13.01 -6.78
CA GLY A 270 8.30 12.51 -7.38
C GLY A 270 8.25 12.34 -8.91
N GLY A 271 7.38 13.10 -9.59
CA GLY A 271 7.22 13.08 -11.05
C GLY A 271 6.29 11.99 -11.60
N GLY A 272 5.36 11.41 -10.83
CA GLY A 272 4.30 10.56 -11.38
C GLY A 272 3.59 9.63 -10.38
N GLY A 273 2.74 8.74 -10.89
CA GLY A 273 2.08 7.68 -10.13
C GLY A 273 2.36 6.30 -10.75
N ALA A 274 2.16 5.24 -9.96
CA ALA A 274 2.40 3.88 -10.43
C ALA A 274 1.51 2.86 -9.70
N MET A 275 1.27 1.75 -10.39
CA MET A 275 0.92 0.46 -9.81
C MET A 275 2.24 -0.25 -9.46
N GLU A 276 2.43 -0.56 -8.18
CA GLU A 276 3.61 -1.25 -7.67
C GLU A 276 3.34 -2.75 -7.54
N ILE A 277 4.12 -3.54 -8.25
CA ILE A 277 4.07 -5.00 -8.19
C ILE A 277 5.22 -5.45 -7.31
N ASN A 278 4.90 -5.91 -6.09
CA ASN A 278 5.91 -6.28 -5.11
C ASN A 278 6.10 -7.80 -5.02
N THR A 279 5.03 -8.56 -4.83
CA THR A 279 5.11 -10.00 -4.56
C THR A 279 3.99 -10.74 -5.28
N VAL A 280 4.35 -11.56 -6.26
CA VAL A 280 3.40 -12.38 -7.01
C VAL A 280 3.90 -13.82 -6.95
N PRO A 281 3.10 -14.80 -6.46
CA PRO A 281 3.56 -16.18 -6.41
C PRO A 281 3.80 -16.72 -7.82
N SER A 282 4.72 -17.65 -7.98
CA SER A 282 4.95 -18.35 -9.24
C SER A 282 5.22 -19.83 -9.06
N PHE A 283 5.05 -20.57 -10.14
CA PHE A 283 5.60 -21.90 -10.31
C PHE A 283 6.66 -21.90 -11.40
N GLU A 284 7.75 -22.62 -11.17
CA GLU A 284 8.83 -22.81 -12.14
C GLU A 284 9.02 -24.29 -12.46
N MET A 285 9.24 -24.61 -13.73
CA MET A 285 9.47 -25.96 -14.22
C MET A 285 10.51 -25.96 -15.32
N LYS A 286 11.49 -26.86 -15.25
CA LYS A 286 12.36 -27.17 -16.40
C LYS A 286 11.78 -28.36 -17.15
N ASP A 287 11.58 -28.26 -18.45
CA ASP A 287 11.15 -29.40 -19.25
C ASP A 287 12.29 -30.42 -19.47
N GLN A 288 12.02 -31.49 -20.23
CA GLN A 288 13.00 -32.54 -20.54
C GLN A 288 14.19 -32.04 -21.38
N LYS A 289 14.06 -30.89 -22.05
CA LYS A 289 15.13 -30.24 -22.84
C LYS A 289 15.93 -29.26 -21.99
N GLY A 290 15.50 -29.01 -20.75
CA GLY A 290 16.11 -28.06 -19.83
C GLY A 290 15.57 -26.64 -19.97
N ASP A 291 14.54 -26.41 -20.78
CA ASP A 291 13.90 -25.10 -20.94
C ASP A 291 13.12 -24.75 -19.67
N LEU A 292 13.38 -23.57 -19.11
CA LEU A 292 12.72 -23.07 -17.91
C LEU A 292 11.44 -22.30 -18.27
N TYR A 293 10.32 -22.79 -17.76
CA TYR A 293 9.00 -22.16 -17.83
C TYR A 293 8.56 -21.64 -16.46
N ILE A 294 7.85 -20.52 -16.46
CA ILE A 294 7.34 -19.84 -15.29
C ILE A 294 5.85 -19.60 -15.49
N LYS A 295 5.05 -19.91 -14.47
CA LYS A 295 3.63 -19.59 -14.39
C LYS A 295 3.40 -18.61 -13.26
N ILE A 296 2.63 -17.55 -13.51
CA ILE A 296 2.08 -16.64 -12.48
C ILE A 296 0.55 -16.78 -12.42
N PRO A 297 -0.12 -16.22 -11.40
CA PRO A 297 -1.57 -16.10 -11.40
C PRO A 297 -2.05 -15.28 -12.60
N GLN A 298 -3.27 -15.57 -13.05
CA GLN A 298 -3.89 -14.74 -14.07
C GLN A 298 -4.20 -13.36 -13.48
N LEU A 299 -3.49 -12.32 -13.93
CA LEU A 299 -3.86 -10.94 -13.65
C LEU A 299 -4.84 -10.46 -14.72
N GLN A 300 -5.91 -9.80 -14.31
CA GLN A 300 -6.96 -9.32 -15.19
C GLN A 300 -7.21 -7.83 -15.03
N PHE A 301 -7.61 -7.18 -16.13
CA PHE A 301 -7.85 -5.76 -16.21
C PHE A 301 -9.17 -5.50 -16.93
N PRO A 302 -9.95 -4.48 -16.51
CA PRO A 302 -11.14 -4.06 -17.25
C PRO A 302 -10.71 -3.50 -18.61
N VAL A 303 -11.48 -3.79 -19.67
CA VAL A 303 -11.17 -3.35 -21.04
C VAL A 303 -12.38 -2.66 -21.63
N ASN A 304 -12.19 -1.45 -22.14
CA ASN A 304 -13.22 -0.70 -22.84
C ASN A 304 -13.36 -1.12 -24.32
N GLU A 305 -14.28 -0.49 -25.04
CA GLU A 305 -14.55 -0.78 -26.46
C GLU A 305 -13.34 -0.48 -27.37
N GLU A 306 -12.44 0.42 -26.96
CA GLU A 306 -11.19 0.73 -27.64
C GLU A 306 -10.05 -0.27 -27.35
N GLY A 307 -10.28 -1.32 -26.56
CA GLY A 307 -9.24 -2.27 -26.19
C GLY A 307 -8.27 -1.74 -25.14
N GLN A 308 -8.70 -0.77 -24.32
CA GLN A 308 -7.88 -0.10 -23.32
C GLN A 308 -8.37 -0.37 -21.89
N SER A 309 -7.43 -0.49 -20.97
CA SER A 309 -7.70 -0.45 -19.53
C SER A 309 -7.37 0.94 -19.00
N VAL A 310 -8.38 1.72 -18.64
CA VAL A 310 -8.19 3.05 -18.04
C VAL A 310 -7.94 2.87 -16.54
N LEU A 311 -6.79 3.34 -16.06
CA LEU A 311 -6.30 3.03 -14.71
C LEU A 311 -6.28 4.25 -13.79
N VAL A 312 -5.85 5.42 -14.32
CA VAL A 312 -5.81 6.68 -13.57
C VAL A 312 -6.30 7.81 -14.47
N GLN A 313 -7.10 8.72 -13.92
CA GLN A 313 -7.51 9.93 -14.62
C GLN A 313 -7.58 11.14 -13.67
N ASP A 314 -7.73 12.33 -14.24
CA ASP A 314 -7.99 13.56 -13.50
C ASP A 314 -6.95 13.88 -12.40
N VAL A 315 -5.68 13.60 -12.67
CA VAL A 315 -4.58 14.00 -11.79
C VAL A 315 -4.62 15.51 -11.61
N THR A 316 -4.71 15.95 -10.35
CA THR A 316 -4.95 17.34 -9.99
C THR A 316 -4.08 17.72 -8.80
N TYR A 317 -3.38 18.84 -8.94
CA TYR A 317 -2.62 19.50 -7.88
C TYR A 317 -3.35 20.74 -7.42
N TYR A 318 -3.26 21.03 -6.12
CA TYR A 318 -4.00 22.09 -5.47
C TYR A 318 -3.05 23.07 -4.79
N SER A 319 -3.33 24.37 -4.94
CA SER A 319 -2.69 25.40 -4.13
C SER A 319 -3.42 25.59 -2.80
N LYS A 320 -2.85 26.38 -1.87
CA LYS A 320 -3.51 26.67 -0.58
C LYS A 320 -4.84 27.40 -0.74
N ASP A 321 -5.00 28.17 -1.81
CA ASP A 321 -6.24 28.87 -2.12
C ASP A 321 -7.38 27.92 -2.53
N ALA A 322 -7.08 26.66 -2.87
CA ALA A 322 -8.12 25.69 -3.22
C ALA A 322 -9.02 25.32 -2.02
N LEU A 323 -8.47 25.30 -0.80
CA LEU A 323 -9.25 25.03 0.42
C LEU A 323 -8.58 25.52 1.71
N PHE A 324 -7.26 25.38 1.85
CA PHE A 324 -6.52 25.71 3.07
C PHE A 324 -6.82 27.13 3.57
N ASN A 325 -6.75 28.14 2.69
CA ASN A 325 -6.97 29.54 3.06
C ASN A 325 -8.43 29.84 3.43
N TYR A 326 -9.40 29.11 2.88
CA TYR A 326 -10.79 29.21 3.32
C TYR A 326 -10.98 28.74 4.76
N LEU A 327 -10.26 27.71 5.21
CA LEU A 327 -10.32 27.26 6.60
C LEU A 327 -9.64 28.24 7.56
N LEU A 328 -8.55 28.90 7.14
CA LEU A 328 -7.96 29.99 7.93
C LEU A 328 -8.95 31.12 8.14
N GLU A 329 -9.64 31.54 7.07
CA GLU A 329 -10.64 32.59 7.16
C GLU A 329 -11.86 32.14 7.98
N TRP A 330 -12.26 30.87 7.89
CA TRP A 330 -13.31 30.31 8.74
C TRP A 330 -12.93 30.41 10.22
N LYS A 331 -11.74 29.93 10.61
CA LYS A 331 -11.27 29.98 12.00
C LYS A 331 -11.22 31.42 12.53
N LYS A 332 -10.89 32.40 11.68
CA LYS A 332 -10.81 33.82 12.05
C LYS A 332 -12.18 34.52 12.14
N SER A 333 -13.06 34.27 11.18
CA SER A 333 -14.33 35.02 11.02
C SER A 333 -15.57 34.29 11.57
N GLY A 334 -15.47 32.98 11.80
CA GLY A 334 -16.59 32.10 12.11
C GLY A 334 -17.47 31.76 10.89
N LYS A 335 -17.17 32.29 9.70
CA LYS A 335 -17.94 32.00 8.47
C LYS A 335 -17.67 30.58 7.99
N ALA A 336 -18.72 29.76 7.91
CA ALA A 336 -18.62 28.41 7.37
C ALA A 336 -18.41 28.39 5.84
N TYR A 337 -17.64 27.41 5.38
CA TYR A 337 -17.38 27.12 3.97
C TYR A 337 -17.76 25.68 3.66
N SER A 338 -18.15 25.40 2.41
CA SER A 338 -18.67 24.07 2.00
C SER A 338 -17.63 22.96 1.98
N GLY A 339 -16.34 23.27 2.03
CA GLY A 339 -15.27 22.28 1.85
C GLY A 339 -15.01 21.91 0.38
N LYS A 340 -15.79 22.45 -0.56
CA LYS A 340 -15.57 22.26 -2.00
C LYS A 340 -14.23 22.86 -2.42
N PHE A 341 -13.43 22.07 -3.13
CA PHE A 341 -12.16 22.54 -3.67
C PHE A 341 -12.41 23.56 -4.78
N ASP A 342 -11.78 24.72 -4.66
CA ASP A 342 -11.87 25.77 -5.66
C ASP A 342 -11.05 25.38 -6.91
N GLN A 343 -11.75 25.12 -8.01
CA GLN A 343 -11.15 24.64 -9.25
C GLN A 343 -10.26 25.70 -9.93
N VAL A 344 -10.47 27.00 -9.64
CA VAL A 344 -9.60 28.08 -10.15
C VAL A 344 -8.18 27.94 -9.60
N HIS A 345 -8.04 27.31 -8.43
CA HIS A 345 -6.80 27.14 -7.71
C HIS A 345 -6.20 25.73 -7.87
N THR A 346 -6.48 25.11 -9.03
CA THR A 346 -5.99 23.77 -9.41
C THR A 346 -5.09 23.79 -10.64
N TRP A 347 -4.20 22.81 -10.72
CA TRP A 347 -3.37 22.55 -11.90
C TRP A 347 -3.44 21.06 -12.26
N LYS A 348 -3.79 20.77 -13.51
CA LYS A 348 -3.84 19.41 -14.05
C LYS A 348 -2.71 19.21 -15.07
N PRO A 349 -1.77 18.27 -14.84
CA PRO A 349 -0.71 17.97 -15.81
C PRO A 349 -1.20 17.10 -16.97
N ASP A 350 -0.48 17.17 -18.09
CA ASP A 350 -0.47 16.09 -19.08
C ASP A 350 0.25 14.86 -18.52
N LEU A 351 -0.33 13.68 -18.75
CA LEU A 351 0.22 12.40 -18.32
C LEU A 351 1.08 11.79 -19.42
N ASN A 352 2.29 11.37 -19.06
CA ASN A 352 3.22 10.71 -19.98
C ASN A 352 3.37 9.24 -19.55
N PRO A 353 3.03 8.25 -20.39
CA PRO A 353 3.15 6.85 -20.00
C PRO A 353 4.63 6.48 -19.87
N ARG A 354 4.99 5.74 -18.81
CA ARG A 354 6.33 5.15 -18.69
C ARG A 354 6.35 3.80 -19.37
N PRO A 355 7.45 3.39 -20.02
CA PRO A 355 7.62 2.01 -20.47
C PRO A 355 7.42 1.02 -19.30
N LEU A 356 6.88 -0.16 -19.61
CA LEU A 356 6.77 -1.23 -18.63
C LEU A 356 8.15 -1.59 -18.08
N SER A 357 8.27 -1.61 -16.75
CA SER A 357 9.51 -1.98 -16.06
C SER A 357 9.20 -3.14 -15.14
N LEU A 358 9.19 -4.35 -15.70
CA LEU A 358 8.82 -5.58 -15.00
C LEU A 358 9.95 -6.62 -15.08
N ASP A 359 10.08 -7.39 -14.01
CA ASP A 359 11.07 -8.44 -13.87
C ASP A 359 10.50 -9.66 -13.13
N GLN A 360 11.25 -10.76 -13.18
CA GLN A 360 10.94 -12.04 -12.55
C GLN A 360 12.15 -12.55 -11.77
N GLY A 361 11.91 -13.03 -10.56
CA GLY A 361 12.97 -13.52 -9.69
C GLY A 361 13.69 -12.44 -8.90
N ALA A 362 13.19 -11.19 -8.87
CA ALA A 362 13.76 -10.15 -8.00
C ALA A 362 13.79 -10.60 -6.54
N SER A 363 14.79 -10.10 -5.82
CA SER A 363 14.88 -10.23 -4.37
C SER A 363 15.17 -8.86 -3.75
N LEU A 364 15.12 -8.74 -2.43
CA LEU A 364 15.43 -7.46 -1.81
C LEU A 364 16.86 -7.05 -2.19
N ASN A 365 17.01 -5.81 -2.65
CA ASN A 365 18.26 -5.21 -3.12
C ASN A 365 18.87 -5.83 -4.39
N ASN A 366 18.22 -6.79 -5.05
CA ASN A 366 18.68 -7.35 -6.32
C ASN A 366 17.53 -7.42 -7.33
N GLY A 367 17.73 -6.82 -8.52
CA GLY A 367 16.77 -6.91 -9.61
C GLY A 367 16.57 -8.35 -10.11
N GLY A 368 15.42 -8.61 -10.73
CA GLY A 368 15.12 -9.88 -11.39
C GLY A 368 15.61 -9.95 -12.85
N GLU A 369 15.32 -11.07 -13.50
CA GLU A 369 15.45 -11.21 -14.95
C GLU A 369 14.35 -10.38 -15.65
N LYS A 370 14.74 -9.49 -16.56
CA LYS A 370 13.81 -8.56 -17.21
C LYS A 370 12.79 -9.28 -18.09
N LEU A 371 11.54 -8.80 -18.06
CA LEU A 371 10.52 -9.19 -19.01
C LEU A 371 10.69 -8.40 -20.31
N THR A 372 10.63 -9.08 -21.44
CA THR A 372 10.74 -8.48 -22.78
C THR A 372 9.66 -9.02 -23.71
N GLY A 373 9.38 -8.31 -24.80
CA GLY A 373 8.37 -8.71 -25.77
C GLY A 373 6.92 -8.43 -25.34
N LEU A 374 6.72 -7.83 -24.15
CA LEU A 374 5.39 -7.48 -23.64
C LEU A 374 4.69 -6.45 -24.53
N GLU A 375 5.45 -5.58 -25.23
CA GLU A 375 4.95 -4.59 -26.18
C GLU A 375 4.15 -5.21 -27.34
N ASN A 376 4.35 -6.50 -27.62
CA ASN A 376 3.57 -7.25 -28.62
C ASN A 376 2.18 -7.66 -28.10
N VAL A 377 1.95 -7.55 -26.79
CA VAL A 377 0.70 -7.93 -26.11
C VAL A 377 -0.01 -6.70 -25.54
N LEU A 378 0.73 -5.81 -24.87
CA LEU A 378 0.20 -4.60 -24.27
C LEU A 378 1.28 -3.51 -24.18
N GLN A 379 0.84 -2.26 -24.13
CA GLN A 379 1.71 -1.11 -23.84
C GLN A 379 1.01 -0.13 -22.92
N THR A 380 1.78 0.68 -22.19
CA THR A 380 1.23 1.82 -21.46
C THR A 380 0.79 2.92 -22.44
N VAL A 381 -0.30 3.60 -22.13
CA VAL A 381 -0.89 4.62 -23.00
C VAL A 381 -1.45 5.79 -22.18
N THR A 382 -1.49 6.97 -22.80
CA THR A 382 -2.35 8.08 -22.36
C THR A 382 -3.51 8.19 -23.35
N THR A 383 -4.74 8.13 -22.85
CA THR A 383 -5.95 8.21 -23.66
C THR A 383 -6.17 9.63 -24.20
N LYS A 384 -7.15 9.78 -25.11
CA LYS A 384 -7.57 11.09 -25.62
C LYS A 384 -8.09 12.05 -24.53
N THR A 385 -8.52 11.51 -23.39
CA THR A 385 -9.01 12.26 -22.23
C THR A 385 -7.93 12.51 -21.19
N ASN A 386 -6.64 12.33 -21.54
CA ASN A 386 -5.50 12.45 -20.64
C ASN A 386 -5.59 11.51 -19.42
N ALA A 387 -6.10 10.29 -19.64
CA ALA A 387 -6.10 9.22 -18.64
C ALA A 387 -4.95 8.25 -18.90
N PHE A 388 -4.29 7.78 -17.86
CA PHE A 388 -3.25 6.76 -17.95
C PHE A 388 -3.87 5.36 -17.92
N GLY A 389 -3.33 4.46 -18.75
CA GLY A 389 -3.83 3.10 -18.83
C GLY A 389 -2.92 2.15 -19.60
N LEU A 390 -3.51 1.02 -19.98
CA LEU A 390 -2.91 0.02 -20.86
C LEU A 390 -3.69 -0.06 -22.16
N GLU A 391 -3.00 -0.16 -23.28
CA GLU A 391 -3.57 -0.52 -24.57
C GLU A 391 -3.21 -1.97 -24.87
N TRP A 392 -4.24 -2.81 -25.06
CA TRP A 392 -4.07 -4.22 -25.39
C TRP A 392 -4.02 -4.41 -26.89
N LYS A 393 -3.04 -5.17 -27.36
CA LYS A 393 -3.04 -5.66 -28.74
C LYS A 393 -4.13 -6.73 -28.87
N GLY A 394 -4.74 -6.83 -30.05
CA GLY A 394 -5.81 -7.80 -30.32
C GLY A 394 -5.37 -9.25 -30.05
N ASN A 395 -6.32 -10.17 -29.97
CA ASN A 395 -6.11 -11.58 -29.57
C ASN A 395 -4.80 -12.17 -30.12
N THR A 396 -3.79 -12.21 -29.27
CA THR A 396 -2.52 -12.88 -29.54
C THR A 396 -2.66 -14.36 -29.17
N ASN A 397 -1.75 -15.20 -29.64
CA ASN A 397 -1.62 -16.56 -29.11
C ASN A 397 -1.16 -16.56 -27.63
N ILE A 398 -0.54 -15.47 -27.16
CA ILE A 398 -0.05 -15.35 -25.77
C ILE A 398 -1.19 -15.08 -24.79
N SER A 399 -2.04 -14.09 -25.08
CA SER A 399 -3.15 -13.69 -24.22
C SER A 399 -4.22 -12.88 -24.95
N LYS A 400 -5.42 -12.83 -24.34
CA LYS A 400 -6.56 -12.02 -24.78
C LYS A 400 -6.47 -10.62 -24.15
N PRO A 401 -7.07 -9.58 -24.78
CA PRO A 401 -7.19 -8.27 -24.15
C PRO A 401 -7.75 -8.36 -22.72
N GLY A 402 -7.12 -7.61 -21.80
CA GLY A 402 -7.48 -7.61 -20.38
C GLY A 402 -6.92 -8.78 -19.57
N ARG A 403 -6.21 -9.73 -20.20
CA ARG A 403 -5.56 -10.85 -19.50
C ARG A 403 -4.05 -10.68 -19.63
N PHE A 404 -3.38 -10.31 -18.55
CA PHE A 404 -1.91 -10.22 -18.57
C PHE A 404 -1.30 -11.61 -18.86
N PRO A 405 -0.17 -11.71 -19.58
CA PRO A 405 0.46 -13.00 -19.86
C PRO A 405 0.70 -13.83 -18.59
N GLN A 406 0.23 -15.07 -18.60
CA GLN A 406 0.31 -15.97 -17.46
C GLN A 406 1.61 -16.80 -17.46
N TYR A 407 2.17 -17.04 -18.64
CA TYR A 407 3.26 -17.97 -18.86
C TYR A 407 4.46 -17.29 -19.50
N PHE A 408 5.64 -17.66 -19.02
CA PHE A 408 6.92 -17.11 -19.47
C PHE A 408 7.93 -18.23 -19.68
N LYS A 409 8.86 -18.01 -20.60
CA LYS A 409 10.01 -18.88 -20.86
C LYS A 409 11.31 -18.11 -20.69
N LYS A 410 12.35 -18.78 -20.18
CA LYS A 410 13.71 -18.24 -20.20
C LYS A 410 14.28 -18.30 -21.63
N VAL A 411 14.71 -17.15 -22.15
CA VAL A 411 15.45 -17.05 -23.41
C VAL A 411 16.71 -16.23 -23.15
N GLY A 412 17.87 -16.88 -23.12
CA GLY A 412 19.11 -16.22 -22.69
C GLY A 412 19.03 -15.74 -21.23
N ASP A 413 19.23 -14.44 -21.02
CA ASP A 413 19.12 -13.74 -19.74
C ASP A 413 17.75 -13.05 -19.53
N GLN A 414 16.79 -13.29 -20.42
CA GLN A 414 15.48 -12.63 -20.42
C GLN A 414 14.34 -13.61 -20.15
N ARG A 415 13.21 -13.03 -19.77
CA ARG A 415 11.90 -13.69 -19.67
C ARG A 415 11.01 -13.18 -20.79
N VAL A 416 10.47 -14.12 -21.57
CA VAL A 416 9.58 -13.82 -22.70
C VAL A 416 8.24 -14.48 -22.45
N ALA A 417 7.15 -13.74 -22.67
CA ALA A 417 5.80 -14.29 -22.59
C ALA A 417 5.57 -15.32 -23.71
N VAL A 418 4.95 -16.45 -23.38
CA VAL A 418 4.69 -17.56 -24.33
C VAL A 418 3.23 -17.99 -24.28
N SER A 419 2.78 -18.68 -25.33
CA SER A 419 1.40 -19.19 -25.36
C SER A 419 1.23 -20.37 -24.39
N PRO A 420 0.01 -20.60 -23.85
CA PRO A 420 -0.26 -21.77 -23.01
C PRO A 420 0.08 -23.10 -23.70
N GLU A 421 -0.06 -23.20 -25.02
CA GLU A 421 0.23 -24.41 -25.80
C GLU A 421 1.72 -24.79 -25.81
N GLU A 422 2.62 -23.82 -25.60
CA GLU A 422 4.06 -24.05 -25.50
C GLU A 422 4.47 -24.60 -24.11
N VAL A 423 3.58 -24.52 -23.13
CA VAL A 423 3.89 -24.83 -21.72
C VAL A 423 3.49 -26.26 -21.37
N PRO A 424 4.38 -27.04 -20.71
CA PRO A 424 4.05 -28.37 -20.23
C PRO A 424 2.74 -28.41 -19.43
N LEU A 425 1.94 -29.46 -19.65
CA LEU A 425 0.61 -29.60 -19.06
C LEU A 425 0.70 -29.62 -17.52
N GLU A 426 1.74 -30.24 -16.97
CA GLU A 426 1.98 -30.38 -15.53
C GLU A 426 2.15 -29.02 -14.83
N LEU A 427 2.72 -28.02 -15.52
CA LEU A 427 2.81 -26.64 -15.02
C LEU A 427 1.47 -25.90 -15.20
N ARG A 428 0.80 -26.11 -16.33
CA ARG A 428 -0.51 -25.47 -16.60
C ARG A 428 -1.58 -25.87 -15.59
N GLU A 429 -1.57 -27.10 -15.12
CA GLU A 429 -2.53 -27.62 -14.14
C GLU A 429 -2.25 -27.18 -12.69
N LYS A 430 -1.13 -26.50 -12.40
CA LYS A 430 -0.84 -26.02 -11.04
C LYS A 430 -1.76 -24.88 -10.62
N GLU A 431 -2.34 -25.00 -9.44
CA GLU A 431 -3.16 -23.96 -8.83
C GLU A 431 -2.39 -23.22 -7.74
N PHE A 432 -2.63 -21.92 -7.63
CA PHE A 432 -2.07 -21.09 -6.57
C PHE A 432 -2.89 -21.25 -5.29
N ALA A 433 -2.22 -21.31 -4.16
CA ALA A 433 -2.87 -21.39 -2.86
C ALA A 433 -3.74 -20.15 -2.61
N LYS A 434 -4.94 -20.37 -2.05
CA LYS A 434 -5.88 -19.30 -1.73
C LYS A 434 -5.43 -18.52 -0.50
N ALA A 435 -5.75 -17.23 -0.44
CA ALA A 435 -5.47 -16.45 0.77
C ALA A 435 -6.14 -17.09 2.00
N GLY A 436 -5.46 -17.01 3.14
CA GLY A 436 -5.91 -17.65 4.38
C GLY A 436 -5.52 -19.12 4.53
N SER A 437 -4.93 -19.75 3.50
CA SER A 437 -4.24 -21.04 3.68
C SER A 437 -2.92 -20.90 4.46
N GLU A 438 -2.40 -19.67 4.54
CA GLU A 438 -1.18 -19.35 5.29
C GLU A 438 -1.55 -19.12 6.76
N SER A 439 -1.03 -19.93 7.67
CA SER A 439 -1.19 -19.67 9.11
C SER A 439 -0.36 -18.47 9.57
N HIS A 440 0.73 -18.17 8.86
CA HIS A 440 1.60 -17.05 9.15
C HIS A 440 2.37 -16.62 7.90
N TYR A 441 2.86 -15.39 7.91
CA TYR A 441 3.92 -14.95 6.99
C TYR A 441 4.98 -14.16 7.73
N ILE A 442 6.18 -14.10 7.17
CA ILE A 442 7.28 -13.30 7.71
C ILE A 442 7.32 -12.01 6.89
N ASN A 443 7.20 -10.87 7.58
CA ASN A 443 7.58 -9.59 7.01
C ASN A 443 9.08 -9.38 7.26
N TRP A 444 9.83 -9.26 6.17
CA TRP A 444 11.26 -9.01 6.15
C TRP A 444 11.49 -7.50 6.14
N ARG A 445 12.00 -6.94 7.24
CA ARG A 445 12.52 -5.56 7.25
C ARG A 445 13.95 -5.48 6.71
N ASP A 446 14.69 -6.60 6.74
CA ASP A 446 16.05 -6.70 6.22
C ASP A 446 16.26 -7.97 5.37
N GLY A 447 15.79 -7.89 4.12
CA GLY A 447 16.26 -8.75 3.01
C GLY A 447 16.38 -10.24 3.27
N ASN A 448 15.24 -10.92 3.40
CA ASN A 448 15.13 -12.39 3.48
C ASN A 448 15.91 -13.08 4.62
N GLU A 449 16.59 -12.35 5.52
CA GLU A 449 17.23 -12.89 6.72
C GLU A 449 16.34 -12.68 7.95
N ILE A 450 16.23 -13.69 8.83
CA ILE A 450 15.46 -13.55 10.09
C ILE A 450 16.33 -12.73 11.06
N VAL A 451 16.18 -11.41 11.02
CA VAL A 451 16.85 -10.49 11.94
C VAL A 451 15.87 -9.94 12.98
N GLU A 452 16.43 -9.38 14.05
CA GLU A 452 15.69 -8.63 15.05
C GLU A 452 14.92 -7.47 14.37
N GLY A 453 13.60 -7.43 14.55
CA GLY A 453 12.72 -6.47 13.85
C GLY A 453 11.90 -7.06 12.71
N ASN A 454 12.10 -8.33 12.33
CA ASN A 454 11.13 -9.05 11.49
C ASN A 454 9.92 -9.48 12.30
N PHE A 455 8.73 -9.40 11.67
CA PHE A 455 7.48 -9.78 12.30
C PHE A 455 6.99 -11.09 11.68
N ARG A 456 6.79 -12.12 12.51
CA ARG A 456 5.95 -13.25 12.14
C ARG A 456 4.51 -12.85 12.40
N ILE A 457 3.70 -12.95 11.36
CA ILE A 457 2.38 -12.34 11.36
C ILE A 457 1.38 -13.44 11.40
N ASP A 458 0.84 -13.65 12.59
CA ASP A 458 -0.23 -14.59 12.81
C ASP A 458 -1.53 -13.98 12.26
N LYS A 459 -1.96 -14.50 11.11
CA LYS A 459 -3.19 -14.04 10.44
C LYS A 459 -4.46 -14.48 11.19
N SER A 460 -4.36 -15.37 12.18
CA SER A 460 -5.49 -15.78 13.01
C SER A 460 -5.82 -14.76 14.10
N LEU A 461 -4.86 -13.92 14.48
CA LEU A 461 -5.08 -12.91 15.52
C LEU A 461 -5.97 -11.77 15.01
N PRO A 462 -6.98 -11.36 15.80
CA PRO A 462 -7.80 -10.21 15.50
C PRO A 462 -6.99 -8.92 15.68
N TYR A 463 -7.35 -7.87 14.96
CA TYR A 463 -6.86 -6.54 15.30
C TYR A 463 -7.45 -6.09 16.63
N THR A 464 -6.64 -5.60 17.57
CA THR A 464 -7.11 -5.15 18.89
C THR A 464 -6.43 -3.88 19.39
N SER A 465 -7.24 -2.94 19.86
CA SER A 465 -6.75 -1.79 20.61
C SER A 465 -6.49 -2.14 22.08
N PRO A 466 -5.54 -1.45 22.74
CA PRO A 466 -5.38 -1.50 24.19
C PRO A 466 -6.66 -1.11 24.95
N THR A 467 -6.78 -1.62 26.18
CA THR A 467 -7.83 -1.25 27.15
C THR A 467 -7.33 -0.24 28.19
N THR A 468 -6.13 0.32 27.98
CA THR A 468 -5.43 1.27 28.85
C THR A 468 -4.83 2.41 28.00
N GLY A 469 -4.16 3.37 28.64
CA GLY A 469 -3.44 4.44 27.94
C GLY A 469 -4.37 5.36 27.14
N ALA A 470 -3.89 5.82 25.98
CA ALA A 470 -4.59 6.75 25.09
C ALA A 470 -5.98 6.25 24.62
N TRP A 471 -6.19 4.93 24.61
CA TRP A 471 -7.46 4.32 24.19
C TRP A 471 -8.53 4.31 25.29
N ALA A 472 -8.12 4.41 26.55
CA ALA A 472 -9.03 4.30 27.69
C ALA A 472 -9.23 5.61 28.46
N ASN A 473 -8.33 6.59 28.33
CA ASN A 473 -8.39 7.85 29.07
C ASN A 473 -8.14 9.04 28.13
N PRO A 474 -9.13 9.91 27.89
CA PRO A 474 -10.49 9.91 28.47
C PRO A 474 -11.37 8.74 28.02
N GLY A 475 -11.04 8.12 26.89
CA GLY A 475 -11.73 6.95 26.35
C GLY A 475 -12.99 7.29 25.53
N PRO A 476 -13.72 6.25 25.07
CA PRO A 476 -14.90 6.41 24.24
C PRO A 476 -16.09 7.01 25.03
N SER A 477 -16.92 7.78 24.34
CA SER A 477 -18.17 8.35 24.86
C SER A 477 -19.39 7.45 24.66
N SER A 478 -19.26 6.34 23.92
CA SER A 478 -20.36 5.40 23.66
C SER A 478 -20.03 3.96 24.06
N GLU A 479 -21.11 3.18 24.16
CA GLU A 479 -21.04 1.72 24.13
C GLU A 479 -20.49 1.19 22.80
N THR A 480 -20.21 -0.10 22.80
CA THR A 480 -19.65 -0.81 21.66
C THR A 480 -20.70 -1.06 20.58
N SER A 481 -20.33 -0.84 19.32
CA SER A 481 -21.12 -1.17 18.14
C SER A 481 -20.34 -2.09 17.20
N GLN A 482 -21.05 -2.86 16.38
CA GLN A 482 -20.46 -3.81 15.44
C GLN A 482 -21.11 -3.72 14.06
N VAL A 483 -20.31 -3.95 13.03
CA VAL A 483 -20.75 -4.14 11.64
C VAL A 483 -20.02 -5.32 11.03
N ASN A 484 -20.66 -6.02 10.10
CA ASN A 484 -20.03 -7.08 9.32
C ASN A 484 -19.68 -6.53 7.94
N LEU A 485 -18.43 -6.67 7.54
CA LEU A 485 -17.92 -6.19 6.26
C LEU A 485 -18.01 -7.28 5.18
N LYS A 486 -17.92 -6.84 3.93
CA LYS A 486 -17.91 -7.71 2.75
C LYS A 486 -16.77 -8.72 2.75
N ASP A 487 -15.69 -8.40 3.45
CA ASP A 487 -14.53 -9.27 3.57
C ASP A 487 -14.68 -10.42 4.57
N GLY A 488 -15.87 -10.57 5.16
CA GLY A 488 -16.17 -11.60 6.13
C GLY A 488 -15.59 -11.32 7.52
N SER A 489 -15.15 -10.08 7.78
CA SER A 489 -14.77 -9.63 9.12
C SER A 489 -15.91 -8.89 9.84
N THR A 490 -15.89 -8.94 11.16
CA THR A 490 -16.66 -8.08 12.04
C THR A 490 -15.77 -6.95 12.53
N VAL A 491 -16.19 -5.70 12.29
CA VAL A 491 -15.56 -4.50 12.84
C VAL A 491 -16.31 -4.07 14.08
N THR A 492 -15.58 -3.89 15.17
CA THR A 492 -16.07 -3.35 16.43
C THR A 492 -15.54 -1.93 16.61
N TYR A 493 -16.43 -0.99 16.90
CA TYR A 493 -16.09 0.44 17.01
C TYR A 493 -16.83 1.11 18.16
N ARG A 494 -16.32 2.28 18.58
CA ARG A 494 -16.92 3.15 19.60
C ARG A 494 -16.81 4.61 19.17
N TRP A 495 -17.71 5.44 19.66
CA TRP A 495 -17.68 6.88 19.40
C TRP A 495 -16.80 7.57 20.43
N TYR A 496 -15.89 8.41 19.96
CA TYR A 496 -15.07 9.28 20.79
C TYR A 496 -15.50 10.72 20.54
N LYS A 497 -15.52 11.53 21.59
CA LYS A 497 -15.40 12.98 21.40
C LYS A 497 -14.14 13.24 20.60
N PHE A 498 -14.19 14.14 19.64
CA PHE A 498 -13.16 14.25 18.61
C PHE A 498 -11.75 14.44 19.20
N VAL A 499 -11.58 15.30 20.21
CA VAL A 499 -10.27 15.51 20.88
C VAL A 499 -9.91 14.46 21.92
N ASP A 500 -10.82 13.54 22.21
CA ASP A 500 -10.60 12.41 23.11
C ASP A 500 -10.13 11.15 22.35
N GLN A 501 -10.02 11.22 21.02
CA GLN A 501 -9.39 10.18 20.20
C GLN A 501 -7.98 9.83 20.73
N PRO A 502 -7.53 8.57 20.61
CA PRO A 502 -6.22 8.14 21.09
C PRO A 502 -5.07 9.01 20.57
N SER A 503 -5.14 9.42 19.30
CA SER A 503 -4.07 10.14 18.60
C SER A 503 -3.74 11.53 19.16
N PHE A 504 -4.57 12.11 20.04
CA PHE A 504 -4.28 13.40 20.67
C PHE A 504 -3.69 13.28 22.08
N GLN A 505 -3.66 12.08 22.69
CA GLN A 505 -3.38 11.95 24.12
C GLN A 505 -1.90 12.03 24.48
N SER A 506 -1.00 11.64 23.57
CA SER A 506 0.46 11.69 23.78
C SER A 506 1.10 13.02 23.36
N LEU A 507 0.34 13.95 22.76
CA LEU A 507 0.88 15.16 22.13
C LEU A 507 1.11 16.34 23.09
N GLY A 508 0.69 16.22 24.36
CA GLY A 508 0.88 17.27 25.36
C GLY A 508 0.10 18.57 25.07
N TRP A 509 -0.99 18.50 24.32
CA TRP A 509 -1.82 19.68 24.00
C TRP A 509 -2.50 20.25 25.24
N THR A 510 -2.62 21.57 25.29
CA THR A 510 -3.35 22.25 26.36
C THR A 510 -4.86 22.02 26.23
N LYS A 511 -5.59 22.32 27.30
CA LYS A 511 -7.05 22.25 27.30
C LYS A 511 -7.65 23.19 26.26
N GLU A 512 -7.09 24.40 26.14
CA GLU A 512 -7.55 25.44 25.21
C GLU A 512 -7.34 25.02 23.75
N GLU A 513 -6.20 24.38 23.44
CA GLU A 513 -5.93 23.84 22.09
C GLU A 513 -6.95 22.76 21.72
N LYS A 514 -7.24 21.83 22.65
CA LYS A 514 -8.25 20.79 22.45
C LYS A 514 -9.66 21.39 22.31
N GLU A 515 -10.03 22.36 23.14
CA GLU A 515 -11.35 23.01 23.04
C GLU A 515 -11.51 23.78 21.72
N ALA A 516 -10.48 24.49 21.26
CA ALA A 516 -10.51 25.18 19.98
C ALA A 516 -10.69 24.20 18.80
N LEU A 517 -9.94 23.10 18.78
CA LEU A 517 -10.09 22.08 17.73
C LEU A 517 -11.45 21.40 17.79
N GLN A 518 -11.92 21.02 18.98
CA GLN A 518 -13.25 20.44 19.17
C GLN A 518 -14.36 21.34 18.60
N ASN A 519 -14.35 22.62 18.97
CA ASN A 519 -15.33 23.60 18.50
C ASN A 519 -15.28 23.78 16.98
N PHE A 520 -14.09 23.73 16.38
CA PHE A 520 -13.96 23.85 14.94
C PHE A 520 -14.45 22.59 14.21
N VAL A 521 -14.16 21.40 14.74
CA VAL A 521 -14.65 20.14 14.18
C VAL A 521 -16.17 20.02 14.27
N GLU A 522 -16.79 20.51 15.34
CA GLU A 522 -18.26 20.57 15.43
C GLU A 522 -18.86 21.42 14.29
N GLN A 523 -18.22 22.53 13.94
CA GLN A 523 -18.64 23.34 12.80
C GLN A 523 -18.41 22.62 11.47
N ILE A 524 -17.29 21.91 11.31
CA ILE A 524 -17.03 21.06 10.15
C ILE A 524 -18.11 19.99 10.00
N HIS A 525 -18.43 19.21 11.04
CA HIS A 525 -19.45 18.16 10.96
C HIS A 525 -20.84 18.71 10.62
N ARG A 526 -21.14 19.97 10.96
CA ARG A 526 -22.39 20.64 10.59
C ARG A 526 -22.42 21.04 9.12
N ALA A 527 -21.30 21.57 8.61
CA ALA A 527 -21.23 22.13 7.27
C ALA A 527 -20.92 21.07 6.20
N TRP A 528 -20.16 20.03 6.54
CA TRP A 528 -19.59 19.07 5.61
C TRP A 528 -20.30 17.72 5.73
N THR A 529 -21.33 17.51 4.90
CA THR A 529 -22.10 16.26 4.83
C THR A 529 -21.64 15.37 3.68
N ILE A 530 -21.94 14.06 3.74
CA ILE A 530 -21.41 13.07 2.78
C ILE A 530 -22.04 13.10 1.38
N ASP A 531 -23.13 13.84 1.23
CA ASP A 531 -23.91 14.02 0.01
C ASP A 531 -23.51 15.27 -0.79
N GLN A 532 -22.54 16.05 -0.29
CA GLN A 532 -22.02 17.23 -0.97
C GLN A 532 -20.90 16.91 -1.97
N GLU A 533 -20.60 17.89 -2.82
CA GLU A 533 -19.49 17.81 -3.77
C GLU A 533 -18.26 18.54 -3.22
N TYR A 534 -17.21 17.77 -2.90
CA TYR A 534 -15.91 18.30 -2.45
C TYR A 534 -14.91 18.37 -3.60
N MET A 535 -14.85 17.30 -4.39
CA MET A 535 -13.99 17.13 -5.56
C MET A 535 -14.85 17.23 -6.82
N ALA A 536 -14.27 17.72 -7.93
CA ALA A 536 -14.90 17.63 -9.24
C ALA A 536 -15.23 16.17 -9.57
N PRO A 537 -16.39 15.84 -10.19
CA PRO A 537 -16.70 14.47 -10.62
C PRO A 537 -15.65 13.92 -11.59
N PRO A 538 -15.51 12.59 -11.73
CA PRO A 538 -14.59 12.00 -12.70
C PRO A 538 -14.98 12.41 -14.11
N SER A 539 -14.00 12.70 -14.96
CA SER A 539 -14.23 13.13 -16.35
C SER A 539 -14.88 12.03 -17.19
N THR A 540 -14.63 10.76 -16.86
CA THR A 540 -15.24 9.60 -17.51
C THR A 540 -15.57 8.49 -16.50
N GLY A 541 -16.41 7.54 -16.91
CA GLY A 541 -16.74 6.38 -16.07
C GLY A 541 -17.70 6.70 -14.92
N LYS A 542 -17.82 5.76 -13.98
CA LYS A 542 -18.71 5.85 -12.81
C LYS A 542 -17.92 5.70 -11.53
N LEU A 543 -18.45 6.24 -10.44
CA LEU A 543 -17.88 6.04 -9.11
C LEU A 543 -18.16 4.62 -8.61
N VAL A 544 -17.20 4.07 -7.86
CA VAL A 544 -17.38 2.85 -7.07
C VAL A 544 -18.21 3.15 -5.82
N ALA A 545 -18.88 2.15 -5.25
CA ALA A 545 -19.47 2.25 -3.91
C ALA A 545 -18.53 1.65 -2.86
N ILE A 546 -18.32 2.38 -1.76
CA ILE A 546 -17.70 1.83 -0.55
C ILE A 546 -18.70 0.83 0.07
N ASP A 547 -18.20 -0.22 0.71
CA ASP A 547 -19.03 -1.15 1.48
C ASP A 547 -19.99 -0.38 2.41
N PRO A 548 -21.31 -0.47 2.21
CA PRO A 548 -22.29 0.30 2.98
C PRO A 548 -22.19 0.06 4.48
N ALA A 549 -21.67 -1.09 4.93
CA ALA A 549 -21.46 -1.38 6.34
C ALA A 549 -20.42 -0.44 7.00
N LEU A 550 -19.54 0.16 6.21
CA LEU A 550 -18.58 1.16 6.69
C LEU A 550 -19.19 2.55 6.86
N ILE A 551 -20.35 2.83 6.25
CA ILE A 551 -21.03 4.13 6.34
C ILE A 551 -21.98 4.12 7.52
N VAL A 552 -21.66 4.90 8.55
CA VAL A 552 -22.37 4.89 9.84
C VAL A 552 -23.11 6.19 10.11
N THR A 553 -24.17 6.09 10.91
CA THR A 553 -24.93 7.25 11.39
C THR A 553 -24.54 7.55 12.83
N PRO A 554 -24.18 8.82 13.16
CA PRO A 554 -23.95 9.22 14.53
C PRO A 554 -25.14 8.94 15.45
N PRO A 555 -24.91 8.42 16.66
CA PRO A 555 -25.93 8.33 17.70
C PRO A 555 -26.51 9.70 18.03
N MET A 556 -27.71 9.69 18.61
CA MET A 556 -28.35 10.90 19.11
C MET A 556 -27.45 11.60 20.15
N GLY A 557 -27.23 12.90 19.99
CA GLY A 557 -26.34 13.70 20.83
C GLY A 557 -24.85 13.60 20.47
N MET A 558 -24.49 12.83 19.45
CA MET A 558 -23.12 12.68 18.93
C MET A 558 -23.01 13.09 17.46
N GLU A 559 -24.00 13.81 16.93
CA GLU A 559 -24.07 14.20 15.52
C GLU A 559 -22.91 15.10 15.10
N TYR A 560 -22.35 15.88 16.02
CA TYR A 560 -21.28 16.84 15.76
C TYR A 560 -20.21 16.74 16.84
N GLY A 561 -18.93 16.81 16.45
CA GLY A 561 -17.81 16.75 17.40
C GLY A 561 -17.46 15.36 17.93
N TYR A 562 -18.03 14.28 17.37
CA TYR A 562 -17.70 12.90 17.71
C TYR A 562 -17.37 12.10 16.44
N VAL A 563 -16.49 11.11 16.57
CA VAL A 563 -16.09 10.24 15.45
C VAL A 563 -16.09 8.77 15.87
N PRO A 564 -16.42 7.85 14.94
CA PRO A 564 -16.42 6.42 15.22
C PRO A 564 -15.01 5.83 15.01
N ILE A 565 -14.39 5.34 16.08
CA ILE A 565 -13.05 4.74 16.05
C ILE A 565 -13.15 3.23 16.15
N VAL A 566 -12.51 2.54 15.20
CA VAL A 566 -12.39 1.08 15.20
C VAL A 566 -11.44 0.64 16.32
N VAL A 567 -11.93 -0.22 17.21
CA VAL A 567 -11.17 -0.75 18.36
C VAL A 567 -10.83 -2.23 18.20
N ARG A 568 -11.52 -2.94 17.30
CA ARG A 568 -11.22 -4.34 16.98
C ARG A 568 -11.75 -4.70 15.60
N GLN A 569 -11.04 -5.59 14.91
CA GLN A 569 -11.52 -6.24 13.69
C GLN A 569 -11.15 -7.71 13.74
N GLU A 570 -12.12 -8.59 13.54
CA GLU A 570 -11.93 -10.04 13.65
C GLU A 570 -12.70 -10.80 12.58
N LYS A 571 -12.38 -12.08 12.37
CA LYS A 571 -13.17 -12.92 11.46
C LYS A 571 -14.61 -13.03 11.99
N ALA A 572 -15.60 -12.82 11.14
CA ALA A 572 -16.99 -12.95 11.55
C ALA A 572 -17.25 -14.36 12.10
N LEU A 573 -17.83 -14.41 13.30
CA LEU A 573 -18.35 -15.66 13.86
C LEU A 573 -19.59 -16.04 13.05
N ILE A 574 -19.40 -16.85 12.01
CA ILE A 574 -20.52 -17.48 11.33
C ILE A 574 -21.12 -18.43 12.37
N SER A 575 -22.25 -18.05 12.98
CA SER A 575 -23.07 -19.03 13.68
C SER A 575 -23.47 -20.06 12.63
N SER A 576 -22.92 -21.27 12.70
CA SER A 576 -23.39 -22.40 11.92
C SER A 576 -24.90 -22.52 12.15
N ARG A 577 -25.69 -22.16 11.14
CA ARG A 577 -27.11 -22.49 11.10
C ARG A 577 -27.29 -23.79 10.36
#